data_AF-A0A143XJ43-F1
#
_entry.id   AF-A0A143XJ43-F1
#
_cell.length_a   1.000
_cell.length_b   1.000
_cell.length_c   1.000
_cell.angle_alpha   90.00
_cell.angle_beta   90.00
_cell.angle_gamma   90.00
#
_symmetry.space_group_name_H-M   'P 1'
#
loop_
_entity.id
_entity.type
_entity.pdbx_description
1 polymer ?
#
loop_
_entity_poly.entity_id
_entity_poly.type
_entity_poly.pdbx_seq_one_letter_code
_entity_poly.pdbx_strand_id
1 'polypeptide(L)' 'MDKYIYDDKNGLWYELQGDYYIPCLILPAEKEQPIGLWGQRHLRYLKE' A
#
# COMPACT_ATOMS: atom_id res chain seq x y z
N MET A 1 -18.38 9.46 -14.09
CA MET A 1 -17.71 9.51 -12.78
C MET A 1 -16.26 9.88 -13.05
N ASP A 2 -15.71 10.79 -12.25
CA ASP A 2 -14.29 11.12 -12.38
C ASP A 2 -13.44 9.95 -11.92
N LYS A 3 -12.34 9.71 -12.64
CA LYS A 3 -11.44 8.60 -12.31
C LYS A 3 -10.78 8.79 -10.94
N TYR A 4 -10.52 10.04 -10.57
CA TYR A 4 -9.91 10.40 -9.30
C TYR A 4 -10.76 11.44 -8.58
N ILE A 5 -10.97 11.24 -7.28
CA ILE A 5 -11.63 12.21 -6.41
C ILE A 5 -10.73 12.50 -5.21
N TYR A 6 -10.78 13.75 -4.73
CA TYR A 6 -10.10 14.17 -3.51
C TYR A 6 -11.15 14.47 -2.43
N ASP A 7 -10.94 13.95 -1.22
CA ASP A 7 -11.78 14.23 -0.06
C ASP A 7 -11.04 15.15 0.92
N ASP A 8 -11.44 16.43 0.97
CA ASP A 8 -10.88 17.43 1.89
C ASP A 8 -11.07 17.06 3.37
N LYS A 9 -12.08 16.23 3.72
CA LYS A 9 -12.33 15.86 5.12
C LYS A 9 -11.28 14.90 5.67
N ASN A 10 -10.80 13.99 4.83
CA ASN A 10 -9.82 12.97 5.20
C ASN A 10 -8.43 13.23 4.61
N GLY A 11 -8.32 14.17 3.66
CA GLY A 11 -7.08 14.52 2.96
C GLY A 11 -6.60 13.43 2.00
N LEU A 12 -7.48 12.51 1.58
CA LEU A 12 -7.13 11.34 0.78
C LEU A 12 -7.61 11.47 -0.66
N TRP A 13 -6.81 10.89 -1.56
CA TRP A 13 -7.19 10.63 -2.94
C TRP A 13 -7.89 9.29 -3.05
N TYR A 14 -8.85 9.17 -3.95
CA TYR A 14 -9.48 7.90 -4.31
C TYR A 14 -9.47 7.69 -5.82
N GLU A 15 -9.32 6.45 -6.24
CA GLU A 15 -9.42 6.00 -7.62
C GLU A 15 -10.67 5.14 -7.82
N LEU A 16 -11.37 5.33 -8.93
CA LEU A 16 -12.51 4.50 -9.31
C LEU A 16 -12.03 3.15 -9.86
N GLN A 17 -12.36 2.07 -9.16
CA GLN A 17 -12.11 0.70 -9.58
C GLN A 17 -13.43 -0.09 -9.58
N GLY A 18 -13.92 -0.42 -10.78
CA GLY A 18 -15.26 -1.01 -10.94
C GLY A 18 -16.32 -0.04 -10.45
N ASP A 19 -17.10 -0.46 -9.46
CA ASP A 19 -18.19 0.33 -8.87
C ASP A 19 -17.80 1.07 -7.57
N TYR A 20 -16.53 1.00 -7.16
CA TYR A 20 -16.05 1.51 -5.88
C TYR A 20 -14.91 2.52 -6.02
N TYR A 21 -14.90 3.51 -5.13
CA TYR A 21 -13.75 4.40 -4.93
C TYR A 21 -12.81 3.81 -3.88
N ILE A 22 -11.57 3.54 -4.27
CA ILE A 22 -10.53 2.96 -3.42
C ILE A 22 -9.50 4.03 -3.09
N PRO A 23 -9.12 4.21 -1.81
CA PRO A 23 -8.15 5.24 -1.43
C PRO A 23 -6.76 4.94 -1.98
N CYS A 24 -6.10 5.95 -2.53
CA CYS A 24 -4.72 5.91 -2.98
C CYS A 24 -3.78 6.04 -1.77
N LEU A 25 -3.53 4.92 -1.10
CA LEU A 25 -2.62 4.87 0.04
C LEU A 25 -1.17 4.81 -0.46
N ILE A 26 -0.40 5.84 -0.13
CA ILE A 26 1.06 5.83 -0.31
C ILE A 26 1.65 5.38 1.01
N LEU A 27 2.35 4.25 1.00
CA LEU A 27 3.13 3.85 2.15
C LEU A 27 4.23 4.91 2.36
N PRO A 28 4.42 5.43 3.58
CA PRO A 28 5.60 6.23 3.85
C PRO A 28 6.83 5.40 3.48
N ALA A 29 7.88 6.04 2.98
CA ALA A 29 9.15 5.36 2.76
C ALA A 29 9.53 4.65 4.07
N GLU A 30 9.42 3.33 4.10
CA GLU A 30 9.79 2.56 5.27
C GLU A 30 11.26 2.88 5.56
N LYS A 31 11.54 3.32 6.79
CA LYS A 31 12.92 3.19 7.28
C LYS A 31 13.24 1.71 7.16
N GLU A 32 14.31 1.34 6.45
CA GLU A 32 14.73 -0.05 6.27
C GLU A 32 14.78 -0.72 7.65
N GLN A 33 13.71 -1.40 8.03
CA GLN A 33 13.68 -2.16 9.26
C GLN A 33 14.39 -3.48 8.95
N PRO A 34 15.37 -3.90 9.75
CA PRO A 34 16.03 -5.15 9.50
C PRO A 34 14.99 -6.27 9.55
N ILE A 35 14.90 -7.04 8.47
CA ILE A 35 14.07 -8.24 8.42
C ILE A 35 14.50 -9.14 9.57
N GLY A 36 13.60 -9.42 10.51
CA GLY A 36 13.86 -10.31 11.63
C GLY A 36 14.21 -11.72 11.16
N LEU A 37 14.72 -12.55 12.08
CA LEU A 37 15.17 -13.91 11.80
C LEU A 37 14.17 -14.74 10.98
N TRP A 38 12.88 -14.63 11.28
CA TRP A 38 11.81 -15.34 10.58
C TRP A 38 11.59 -14.87 9.14
N GLY A 39 11.66 -13.56 8.88
CA GLY A 39 11.54 -13.03 7.53
C GLY A 39 12.75 -13.43 6.66
N GLN A 40 13.95 -13.47 7.25
CA GLN A 40 15.15 -13.96 6.55
C GLN A 40 15.05 -15.46 6.22
N ARG A 41 14.52 -16.27 7.14
CA ARG A 41 14.28 -17.71 6.91
C ARG A 41 13.21 -17.94 5.84
N HIS A 42 12.12 -17.19 5.87
CA HIS A 42 11.08 -17.28 4.85
C HIS A 42 11.60 -16.89 3.45
N LEU A 43 12.41 -15.83 3.37
CA LEU A 43 13.09 -15.44 2.12
C LEU A 43 14.03 -16.52 1.58
N ARG A 44 14.69 -17.29 2.45
CA ARG A 44 15.50 -18.44 2.02
C ARG A 44 14.63 -19.57 1.48
N TYR A 45 13.54 -19.89 2.18
CA TYR A 45 12.58 -20.92 1.74
C TYR A 45 11.98 -20.61 0.37
N LEU A 46 11.62 -19.35 0.08
CA LEU A 46 11.07 -18.96 -1.23
C LEU A 46 12.08 -19.02 -2.39
N LYS A 47 13.38 -19.14 -2.10
CA LYS A 47 14.43 -19.27 -3.12
C LYS A 47 14.77 -20.74 -3.44
N GLU A 48 14.27 -21.67 -2.63
CA GLU A 48 14.37 -23.13 -2.86
C GLU A 48 13.21 -23.61 -3.74
#